data_AF-A0A2V5Z8N8-F1
#
_entry.id   AF-A0A2V5Z8N8-F1
#
_cell.length_a   1.000
_cell.length_b   1.000
_cell.length_c   1.000
_cell.angle_alpha   90.00
_cell.angle_beta   90.00
_cell.angle_gamma   90.00
#
_symmetry.space_group_name_H-M   'P 1'
#
loop_
_entity.id
_entity.type
_entity.pdbx_description
1 polymer ?
#
loop_
_entity_poly.entity_id
_entity_poly.type
_entity_poly.pdbx_seq_one_letter_code
_entity_poly.pdbx_strand_id
1 'polypeptide(L)'
;MRGIEEHTSREACQWPARGWVGLILVAVCWPLNWTLPGVRTSYLFFPLWLGYILVVDALVQMRTGSSIWMRSRRDFVLLFLISAPVWWSFELINLRTGNWEYLGPALFDPLQLLLSTISYTVVVPAVFETAQLIRNFRWMNRFASGPRLPSTRAVFVGLFVVGLAMLPATLAWPNIFYPFTWIALVFILEPINYWTGRPYFLEQLPEGDWRTVISLSVGALVCSFFWEMWNYYSFPKWIYHIPGLGFLRIFEMPILGYGGYIPFALELYALKNFLWPNGPRLEAAEADEGL
;
A
#
# COMPACT_ATOMS: atom_id res chain seq x y z
N MET A 1 -36.06 -42.36 -8.63
CA MET A 1 -36.81 -41.22 -8.06
C MET A 1 -36.50 -41.23 -6.56
N ARG A 2 -35.81 -40.29 -5.92
CA ARG A 2 -35.42 -38.89 -6.20
C ARG A 2 -33.99 -38.71 -5.68
N GLY A 3 -33.08 -38.20 -6.50
CA GLY A 3 -31.79 -37.70 -6.03
C GLY A 3 -32.04 -36.37 -5.32
N ILE A 4 -31.49 -36.24 -4.12
CA ILE A 4 -31.49 -34.99 -3.36
C ILE A 4 -30.48 -34.07 -4.05
N GLU A 5 -30.97 -33.07 -4.76
CA GLU A 5 -30.16 -31.93 -5.19
C GLU A 5 -29.79 -31.14 -3.93
N GLU A 6 -28.59 -31.35 -3.41
CA GLU A 6 -27.95 -30.40 -2.50
C GLU A 6 -27.62 -29.13 -3.29
N HIS A 7 -28.58 -28.22 -3.34
CA HIS A 7 -28.29 -26.83 -3.62
C HIS A 7 -27.41 -26.30 -2.49
N THR A 8 -26.10 -26.23 -2.70
CA THR A 8 -25.19 -25.37 -1.94
C THR A 8 -25.56 -23.92 -2.25
N SER A 9 -26.60 -23.45 -1.59
CA SER A 9 -26.89 -22.03 -1.46
C SER A 9 -25.66 -21.35 -0.88
N ARG A 10 -25.05 -20.43 -1.63
CA ARG A 10 -24.15 -19.43 -1.06
C ARG A 10 -24.86 -18.86 0.17
N GLU A 11 -24.40 -19.16 1.38
CA GLU A 11 -24.81 -18.38 2.54
C GLU A 11 -24.58 -16.92 2.16
N ALA A 12 -25.64 -16.11 2.20
CA ALA A 12 -25.54 -14.70 1.87
C ALA A 12 -24.51 -14.10 2.84
N CYS A 13 -23.30 -13.81 2.36
CA CYS A 13 -22.23 -13.27 3.19
C CYS A 13 -22.70 -11.90 3.69
N GLN A 14 -23.20 -11.87 4.93
CA GLN A 14 -23.73 -10.67 5.55
C GLN A 14 -22.59 -9.67 5.74
N TRP A 15 -22.88 -8.39 5.53
CA TRP A 15 -21.90 -7.32 5.72
C TRP A 15 -21.30 -7.39 7.14
N PRO A 16 -19.99 -7.58 7.30
CA PRO A 16 -19.39 -7.75 8.61
C PRO A 16 -19.55 -6.51 9.50
N ALA A 17 -19.78 -6.70 10.80
CA ALA A 17 -19.94 -5.59 11.76
C ALA A 17 -18.79 -4.57 11.73
N ARG A 18 -17.55 -5.03 11.52
CA ARG A 18 -16.37 -4.16 11.38
C ARG A 18 -16.43 -3.25 10.15
N GLY A 19 -17.06 -3.70 9.07
CA GLY A 19 -17.29 -2.87 7.90
C GLY A 19 -18.25 -1.71 8.21
N TRP A 20 -19.27 -1.93 9.03
CA TRP A 20 -20.16 -0.85 9.51
C TRP A 20 -19.40 0.16 10.38
N VAL A 21 -18.57 -0.32 11.30
CA VAL A 21 -17.66 0.54 12.07
C VAL A 21 -16.78 1.36 11.14
N GLY A 22 -16.22 0.74 10.10
CA GLY A 22 -15.40 1.42 9.11
C GLY A 22 -16.15 2.52 8.35
N LEU A 23 -17.38 2.24 7.90
CA LEU A 23 -18.24 3.24 7.25
C LEU A 23 -18.54 4.43 8.16
N ILE A 24 -18.84 4.18 9.43
CA ILE A 24 -19.09 5.24 10.43
C ILE A 24 -17.83 6.08 10.63
N LEU A 25 -16.66 5.46 10.79
CA LEU A 25 -15.38 6.16 10.94
C LEU A 25 -15.10 7.07 9.73
N VAL A 26 -15.27 6.58 8.51
CA VAL A 26 -15.09 7.40 7.30
C VAL A 26 -16.10 8.54 7.26
N ALA A 27 -17.38 8.24 7.49
CA ALA A 27 -18.47 9.23 7.42
C ALA A 27 -18.35 10.34 8.46
N VAL A 28 -17.72 10.07 9.61
CA VAL A 28 -17.50 11.06 10.68
C VAL A 28 -16.15 11.75 10.52
N CYS A 29 -15.05 11.00 10.42
CA CYS A 29 -13.72 11.57 10.45
C CYS A 29 -13.38 12.38 9.19
N TRP A 30 -13.91 12.02 8.02
CA TRP A 30 -13.65 12.80 6.80
C TRP A 30 -14.26 14.21 6.87
N PRO A 31 -15.57 14.41 7.07
CA PRO A 31 -16.13 15.76 7.17
C PRO A 31 -15.47 16.58 8.28
N LEU A 32 -15.22 15.98 9.44
CA LEU A 32 -14.55 16.66 10.55
C LEU A 32 -13.10 17.06 10.20
N ASN A 33 -12.35 16.22 9.49
CA ASN A 33 -10.98 16.52 9.08
C ASN A 33 -10.93 17.72 8.12
N TRP A 34 -11.97 17.93 7.31
CA TRP A 34 -12.05 19.04 6.38
C TRP A 34 -12.66 20.32 6.97
N THR A 35 -13.51 20.21 7.98
CA THR A 35 -14.32 21.36 8.45
C THR A 35 -13.88 21.93 9.79
N LEU A 36 -13.28 21.13 10.68
CA LEU A 36 -12.81 21.65 11.96
C LEU A 36 -11.61 22.60 11.77
N PRO A 37 -11.38 23.53 12.71
CA PRO A 37 -10.15 24.33 12.74
C PRO A 37 -8.98 23.57 13.40
N GLY A 38 -7.77 24.10 13.27
CA GLY A 38 -6.57 23.63 13.98
C GLY A 38 -5.93 22.37 13.39
N VAL A 39 -5.13 21.67 14.19
CA VAL A 39 -4.36 20.46 13.80
C VAL A 39 -5.20 19.17 13.80
N ARG A 40 -6.44 19.25 13.33
CA ARG A 40 -7.38 18.10 13.41
C ARG A 40 -6.89 16.85 12.68
N THR A 41 -6.05 16.99 11.65
CA THR A 41 -5.53 15.87 10.88
C THR A 41 -4.65 14.96 11.74
N SER A 42 -3.93 15.52 12.71
CA SER A 42 -3.13 14.73 13.67
C SER A 42 -3.95 13.70 14.45
N TYR A 43 -5.24 13.98 14.67
CA TYR A 43 -6.13 13.09 15.42
C TYR A 43 -7.09 12.30 14.52
N LEU A 44 -7.52 12.89 13.41
CA LEU A 44 -8.57 12.34 12.55
C LEU A 44 -8.04 11.51 11.38
N PHE A 45 -6.76 11.64 11.03
CA PHE A 45 -6.18 10.91 9.91
C PHE A 45 -6.16 9.39 10.14
N PHE A 46 -5.65 8.96 11.31
CA PHE A 46 -5.62 7.54 11.67
C PHE A 46 -7.02 6.90 11.70
N PRO A 47 -8.02 7.42 12.44
CA PRO A 47 -9.34 6.79 12.47
C PRO A 47 -10.04 6.82 11.11
N LEU A 48 -9.81 7.84 10.28
CA LEU A 48 -10.32 7.88 8.91
C LEU A 48 -9.77 6.72 8.06
N TRP A 49 -8.45 6.54 8.06
CA TRP A 49 -7.81 5.45 7.31
C TRP A 49 -8.08 4.08 7.91
N LEU A 50 -8.17 3.96 9.23
CA LEU A 50 -8.64 2.73 9.86
C LEU A 50 -10.05 2.40 9.36
N GLY A 51 -10.92 3.39 9.24
CA GLY A 51 -12.25 3.23 8.68
C GLY A 51 -12.23 2.68 7.26
N TYR A 52 -11.39 3.27 6.39
CA TYR A 52 -11.17 2.77 5.03
C TYR A 52 -10.70 1.32 5.00
N ILE A 53 -9.66 0.99 5.78
CA ILE A 53 -9.08 -0.36 5.82
C ILE A 53 -10.13 -1.39 6.24
N LEU A 54 -10.95 -1.09 7.26
CA LEU A 54 -12.02 -1.98 7.72
C LEU A 54 -13.13 -2.17 6.67
N VAL A 55 -13.47 -1.12 5.91
CA VAL A 55 -14.41 -1.24 4.79
C VAL A 55 -13.85 -2.11 3.68
N VAL A 56 -12.58 -1.93 3.31
CA VAL A 56 -11.94 -2.72 2.26
C VAL A 56 -11.80 -4.19 2.69
N ASP A 57 -11.36 -4.47 3.91
CA ASP A 57 -11.28 -5.83 4.44
C ASP A 57 -12.66 -6.52 4.48
N ALA A 58 -13.73 -5.78 4.81
CA ALA A 58 -15.11 -6.27 4.71
C ALA A 58 -15.53 -6.58 3.26
N LEU A 59 -15.15 -5.74 2.29
CA LEU A 59 -15.38 -6.00 0.86
C LEU A 59 -14.61 -7.22 0.36
N VAL A 60 -13.37 -7.41 0.83
CA VAL A 60 -12.59 -8.63 0.55
C VAL A 60 -13.32 -9.84 1.08
N GLN A 61 -13.77 -9.83 2.35
CA GLN A 61 -14.55 -10.92 2.94
C GLN A 61 -15.79 -11.25 2.11
N MET A 62 -16.58 -10.25 1.72
CA MET A 62 -17.78 -10.48 0.92
C MET A 62 -17.48 -11.08 -0.45
N ARG A 63 -16.31 -10.77 -1.00
CA ARG A 63 -15.91 -11.20 -2.32
C ARG A 63 -15.29 -12.60 -2.35
N THR A 64 -14.51 -12.94 -1.32
CA THR A 64 -13.69 -14.16 -1.30
C THR A 64 -14.06 -15.12 -0.19
N GLY A 65 -15.04 -14.79 0.67
CA GLY A 65 -15.40 -15.58 1.86
C GLY A 65 -14.37 -15.52 3.00
N SER A 66 -13.26 -14.81 2.82
CA SER A 66 -12.15 -14.71 3.76
C SER A 66 -11.49 -13.34 3.65
N SER A 67 -10.65 -12.96 4.61
CA SER A 67 -9.92 -11.68 4.61
C SER A 67 -8.70 -11.80 5.52
N ILE A 68 -7.79 -10.84 5.50
CA ILE A 68 -6.61 -10.88 6.40
C ILE A 68 -7.10 -10.89 7.85
N TRP A 69 -8.09 -10.07 8.19
CA TRP A 69 -8.70 -10.05 9.52
C TRP A 69 -9.25 -11.42 9.95
N MET A 70 -9.94 -12.12 9.04
CA MET A 70 -10.53 -13.43 9.33
C MET A 70 -9.48 -14.53 9.48
N ARG A 71 -8.44 -14.52 8.65
CA ARG A 71 -7.36 -15.51 8.72
C ARG A 71 -6.52 -15.34 9.99
N SER A 72 -6.14 -14.10 10.31
CA SER A 72 -5.37 -13.79 11.51
C SER A 72 -5.54 -12.33 11.92
N ARG A 73 -6.27 -12.09 13.01
CA ARG A 73 -6.38 -10.74 13.61
C ARG A 73 -5.03 -10.21 14.07
N ARG A 74 -4.14 -11.12 14.52
CA ARG A 74 -2.77 -10.76 14.89
C ARG A 74 -2.04 -10.21 13.66
N ASP A 75 -2.16 -10.88 12.52
CA ASP A 75 -1.46 -10.48 11.32
C ASP A 75 -1.99 -9.16 10.76
N PHE A 76 -3.31 -8.97 10.83
CA PHE A 76 -3.95 -7.71 10.51
C PHE A 76 -3.38 -6.54 11.32
N VAL A 77 -3.25 -6.69 12.65
CA VAL A 77 -2.66 -5.66 13.53
C VAL A 77 -1.16 -5.49 13.27
N LEU A 78 -0.42 -6.57 12.99
CA LEU A 78 1.01 -6.49 12.68
C LEU A 78 1.30 -5.68 11.41
N LEU A 79 0.40 -5.64 10.43
CA LEU A 79 0.54 -4.77 9.25
C LEU A 79 0.64 -3.29 9.66
N PHE A 80 -0.14 -2.85 10.65
CA PHE A 80 -0.06 -1.48 11.16
C PHE A 80 1.29 -1.20 11.83
N LEU A 81 1.77 -2.15 12.65
CA LEU A 81 3.03 -2.02 13.36
C LEU A 81 4.25 -1.99 12.41
N ILE A 82 4.22 -2.77 11.32
CA ILE A 82 5.28 -2.77 10.31
C ILE A 82 5.23 -1.52 9.43
N SER A 83 4.05 -0.94 9.23
CA SER A 83 3.88 0.23 8.37
C SER A 83 4.63 1.48 8.87
N ALA A 84 4.66 1.70 10.19
CA ALA A 84 5.35 2.86 10.75
C ALA A 84 6.87 2.89 10.44
N PRO A 85 7.67 1.84 10.75
CA PRO A 85 9.10 1.84 10.41
C PRO A 85 9.34 1.87 8.91
N VAL A 86 8.44 1.30 8.10
CA VAL A 86 8.49 1.41 6.64
C VAL A 86 8.40 2.87 6.22
N TRP A 87 7.39 3.61 6.64
CA TRP A 87 7.26 5.03 6.25
C TRP A 87 8.38 5.91 6.83
N TRP A 88 8.81 5.64 8.08
CA TRP A 88 9.95 6.36 8.68
C TRP A 88 11.24 6.23 7.86
N SER A 89 11.44 5.13 7.12
CA SER A 89 12.58 5.02 6.21
C SER A 89 12.51 6.01 5.03
N PHE A 90 11.30 6.31 4.53
CA PHE A 90 11.08 7.33 3.51
C PHE A 90 11.24 8.74 4.07
N GLU A 91 10.76 9.01 5.29
CA GLU A 91 11.01 10.28 5.99
C GLU A 91 12.52 10.54 6.15
N LEU A 92 13.30 9.50 6.49
CA LEU A 92 14.76 9.62 6.60
C LEU A 92 15.42 10.01 5.28
N ILE A 93 14.98 9.43 4.16
CA ILE A 93 15.45 9.83 2.81
C ILE A 93 15.00 11.26 2.51
N ASN A 94 13.77 11.60 2.88
CA ASN A 94 13.17 12.92 2.65
C ASN A 94 13.88 14.05 3.41
N LEU A 95 14.52 13.77 4.55
CA LEU A 95 15.39 14.76 5.21
C LEU A 95 16.47 15.30 4.26
N ARG A 96 16.91 14.48 3.30
CA ARG A 96 17.90 14.88 2.29
C ARG A 96 17.27 15.37 0.99
N THR A 97 16.17 14.77 0.54
CA THR A 97 15.57 15.09 -0.75
C THR A 97 14.61 16.28 -0.70
N GLY A 98 13.94 16.51 0.44
CA GLY A 98 12.96 17.57 0.61
C GLY A 98 11.80 17.49 -0.38
N ASN A 99 11.39 16.29 -0.79
CA ASN A 99 10.34 16.11 -1.80
C ASN A 99 8.93 16.36 -1.27
N TRP A 100 8.72 16.19 0.03
CA TRP A 100 7.50 16.61 0.71
C TRP A 100 7.81 17.32 2.02
N GLU A 101 6.92 18.21 2.43
CA GLU A 101 6.95 18.82 3.76
C GLU A 101 5.55 18.87 4.36
N TYR A 102 5.49 18.79 5.68
CA TYR A 102 4.25 18.96 6.44
C TYR A 102 4.11 20.43 6.87
N LEU A 103 2.98 21.05 6.53
CA LEU A 103 2.70 22.41 6.96
C LEU A 103 2.51 22.51 8.48
N GLY A 104 2.91 23.63 9.06
CA GLY A 104 2.85 23.86 10.51
C GLY A 104 3.97 23.17 11.31
N PRO A 105 5.24 23.18 10.87
CA PRO A 105 6.35 22.52 11.57
C PRO A 105 6.55 23.03 13.01
N ALA A 106 6.20 24.30 13.28
CA ALA A 106 6.26 24.90 14.62
C ALA A 106 5.32 24.25 15.65
N LEU A 107 4.40 23.38 15.21
CA LEU A 107 3.44 22.66 16.06
C LEU A 107 3.92 21.24 16.43
N PHE A 108 5.11 20.83 15.96
CA PHE A 108 5.63 19.49 16.21
C PHE A 108 6.30 19.38 17.58
N ASP A 109 5.47 19.19 18.62
CA ASP A 109 5.92 18.69 19.92
C ASP A 109 6.01 17.13 19.93
N PRO A 110 6.62 16.49 20.96
CA PRO A 110 6.70 15.02 21.07
C PRO A 110 5.38 14.26 20.82
N LEU A 111 4.24 14.81 21.23
CA LEU A 111 2.90 14.29 20.95
C LEU A 111 2.59 14.27 19.45
N GLN A 112 2.91 15.35 18.74
CA GLN A 112 2.70 15.42 17.29
C GLN A 112 3.58 14.39 16.56
N LEU A 113 4.80 14.13 17.04
CA LEU A 113 5.66 13.07 16.51
C LEU A 113 5.03 11.68 16.72
N LEU A 114 4.45 11.43 17.91
CA LEU A 114 3.72 10.20 18.20
C LEU A 114 2.49 10.05 17.28
N LEU A 115 1.69 11.11 17.12
CA LEU A 115 0.51 11.12 16.25
C LEU A 115 0.88 10.94 14.77
N SER A 116 2.01 11.49 14.34
CA SER A 116 2.56 11.27 12.99
C SER A 116 2.94 9.79 12.81
N THR A 117 3.63 9.22 13.81
CA THR A 117 3.97 7.79 13.80
C THR A 117 2.73 6.90 13.72
N ILE A 118 1.68 7.23 14.49
CA ILE A 118 0.38 6.53 14.41
C ILE A 118 -0.24 6.69 13.02
N SER A 119 -0.18 7.88 12.43
CA SER A 119 -0.68 8.12 11.07
C SER A 119 0.07 7.29 10.03
N TYR A 120 1.37 7.07 10.20
CA TYR A 120 2.19 6.23 9.32
C TYR A 120 1.87 4.73 9.41
N THR A 121 1.18 4.30 10.46
CA THR A 121 0.79 2.88 10.60
C THR A 121 -0.23 2.42 9.55
N VAL A 122 -0.91 3.33 8.85
CA VAL A 122 -2.02 2.96 7.96
C VAL A 122 -1.58 2.64 6.53
N VAL A 123 -0.35 2.98 6.15
CA VAL A 123 0.13 2.94 4.76
C VAL A 123 0.15 1.52 4.19
N VAL A 124 0.86 0.60 4.84
CA VAL A 124 0.96 -0.79 4.40
C VAL A 124 -0.41 -1.50 4.43
N PRO A 125 -1.19 -1.49 5.52
CA PRO A 125 -2.48 -2.19 5.54
C PRO A 125 -3.47 -1.63 4.51
N ALA A 126 -3.52 -0.31 4.28
CA ALA A 126 -4.38 0.27 3.25
C ALA A 126 -4.04 -0.26 1.86
N VAL A 127 -2.77 -0.24 1.46
CA VAL A 127 -2.35 -0.72 0.14
C VAL A 127 -2.58 -2.22 0.01
N PHE A 128 -2.28 -3.01 1.04
CA PHE A 128 -2.41 -4.47 1.00
C PHE A 128 -3.87 -4.93 0.94
N GLU A 129 -4.77 -4.38 1.76
CA GLU A 129 -6.20 -4.70 1.69
C GLU A 129 -6.79 -4.31 0.34
N THR A 130 -6.41 -3.14 -0.18
CA THR A 130 -6.90 -2.67 -1.48
C THR A 130 -6.37 -3.54 -2.61
N ALA A 131 -5.09 -3.92 -2.56
CA ALA A 131 -4.50 -4.87 -3.50
C ALA A 131 -5.18 -6.25 -3.41
N GLN A 132 -5.48 -6.74 -2.21
CA GLN A 132 -6.21 -7.99 -2.01
C GLN A 132 -7.60 -7.93 -2.63
N LEU A 133 -8.33 -6.82 -2.47
CA LEU A 133 -9.62 -6.60 -3.11
C LEU A 133 -9.49 -6.60 -4.64
N ILE A 134 -8.51 -5.86 -5.17
CA ILE A 134 -8.25 -5.74 -6.62
C ILE A 134 -7.91 -7.09 -7.24
N ARG A 135 -7.01 -7.86 -6.60
CA ARG A 135 -6.56 -9.18 -7.08
C ARG A 135 -7.72 -10.13 -7.38
N ASN A 136 -8.81 -9.99 -6.63
CA ASN A 136 -9.95 -10.88 -6.69
C ASN A 136 -11.02 -10.47 -7.71
N PHE A 137 -10.81 -9.41 -8.50
CA PHE A 137 -11.69 -9.11 -9.63
C PHE A 137 -11.45 -10.03 -10.82
N ARG A 138 -12.52 -10.46 -11.50
CA ARG A 138 -12.44 -11.36 -12.67
C ARG A 138 -11.53 -10.82 -13.77
N TRP A 139 -11.46 -9.51 -13.93
CA TRP A 139 -10.60 -8.90 -14.95
C TRP A 139 -9.11 -9.14 -14.69
N MET A 140 -8.70 -9.47 -13.46
CA MET A 140 -7.31 -9.79 -13.12
C MET A 140 -6.80 -11.07 -13.80
N ASN A 141 -7.70 -11.96 -14.22
CA ASN A 141 -7.32 -13.20 -14.93
C ASN A 141 -6.56 -12.91 -16.24
N ARG A 142 -6.76 -11.74 -16.85
CA ARG A 142 -5.99 -11.31 -18.04
C ARG A 142 -4.49 -11.14 -17.77
N PHE A 143 -4.10 -10.99 -16.51
CA PHE A 143 -2.71 -10.80 -16.07
C PHE A 143 -2.09 -12.09 -15.53
N ALA A 144 -2.79 -13.22 -15.59
CA ALA A 144 -2.25 -14.52 -15.18
C ALA A 144 -1.33 -15.16 -16.24
N SER A 145 -1.26 -14.58 -17.45
CA SER A 145 -0.47 -15.12 -18.57
C SER A 145 0.19 -14.01 -19.40
N GLY A 146 0.89 -13.12 -18.71
CA GLY A 146 1.70 -12.06 -19.33
C GLY A 146 3.09 -12.51 -19.79
N PRO A 147 3.95 -11.57 -20.22
CA PRO A 147 5.33 -11.87 -20.60
C PRO A 147 6.10 -12.55 -19.46
N ARG A 148 6.85 -13.60 -19.79
CA ARG A 148 7.67 -14.35 -18.83
C ARG A 148 9.02 -13.67 -18.65
N LEU A 149 9.35 -13.32 -17.42
CA LEU A 149 10.65 -12.72 -17.10
C LEU A 149 11.57 -13.74 -16.43
N PRO A 150 12.86 -13.79 -16.81
CA PRO A 150 13.81 -14.74 -16.26
C PRO A 150 14.13 -14.40 -14.79
N SER A 151 13.93 -15.36 -13.90
CA SER A 151 14.36 -15.30 -12.50
C SER A 151 15.74 -15.98 -12.36
N THR A 152 16.78 -15.32 -12.86
CA THR A 152 18.16 -15.84 -12.79
C THR A 152 18.98 -15.09 -11.75
N ARG A 153 19.98 -15.75 -11.17
CA ARG A 153 20.91 -15.14 -10.22
C ARG A 153 21.57 -13.87 -10.78
N ALA A 154 21.88 -13.85 -12.08
CA ALA A 154 22.48 -12.69 -12.75
C ALA A 154 21.54 -11.47 -12.75
N VAL A 155 20.23 -11.67 -12.98
CA VAL A 155 19.22 -10.60 -12.91
C VAL A 155 19.19 -10.01 -11.51
N PHE A 156 19.12 -10.83 -10.47
CA PHE A 156 19.11 -10.34 -9.08
C PHE A 156 20.38 -9.61 -8.68
N VAL A 157 21.56 -10.09 -9.11
CA VAL A 157 22.83 -9.36 -8.89
C VAL A 157 22.80 -8.00 -9.60
N GLY A 158 22.32 -7.95 -10.85
CA GLY A 158 22.18 -6.71 -11.60
C GLY A 158 21.24 -5.71 -10.92
N LEU A 159 20.06 -6.17 -10.50
CA LEU A 159 19.10 -5.36 -9.72
C LEU A 159 19.76 -4.80 -8.45
N PHE A 160 20.44 -5.65 -7.69
CA PHE A 160 21.08 -5.25 -6.44
C PHE A 160 22.17 -4.19 -6.65
N VAL A 161 23.05 -4.36 -7.65
CA VAL A 161 24.10 -3.38 -7.97
C VAL A 161 23.49 -2.05 -8.40
N VAL A 162 22.44 -2.08 -9.24
CA VAL A 162 21.75 -0.85 -9.67
C VAL A 162 21.07 -0.17 -8.47
N GLY A 163 20.39 -0.91 -7.60
CA GLY A 163 19.77 -0.36 -6.39
C GLY A 163 20.78 0.26 -5.43
N LEU A 164 21.93 -0.38 -5.24
CA LEU A 164 23.04 0.17 -4.44
C LEU A 164 23.65 1.43 -5.06
N ALA A 165 23.56 1.63 -6.38
CA ALA A 165 23.97 2.88 -7.02
C ALA A 165 22.89 3.98 -6.92
N MET A 166 21.61 3.59 -6.95
CA MET A 166 20.47 4.50 -6.88
C MET A 166 20.41 5.29 -5.56
N LEU A 167 20.54 4.62 -4.40
CA LEU A 167 20.44 5.32 -3.10
C LEU A 167 21.54 6.40 -2.91
N PRO A 168 22.84 6.12 -3.12
CA PRO A 168 23.87 7.16 -3.08
C PRO A 168 23.63 8.28 -4.10
N ALA A 169 23.14 7.96 -5.30
CA ALA A 169 22.81 8.97 -6.30
C ALA A 169 21.69 9.91 -5.83
N THR A 170 20.64 9.38 -5.22
CA THR A 170 19.56 10.15 -4.56
C THR A 170 20.12 11.11 -3.51
N LEU A 171 21.05 10.64 -2.68
CA LEU A 171 21.61 11.44 -1.59
C LEU A 171 22.64 12.47 -2.08
N ALA A 172 23.41 12.15 -3.12
CA ALA A 172 24.41 13.02 -3.71
C ALA A 172 23.77 14.15 -4.54
N TRP A 173 22.79 13.82 -5.38
CA TRP A 173 22.08 14.79 -6.25
C TRP A 173 20.56 14.67 -6.12
N PRO A 174 19.98 15.09 -4.97
CA PRO A 174 18.55 14.92 -4.70
C PRO A 174 17.66 15.63 -5.71
N ASN A 175 18.07 16.79 -6.25
CA ASN A 175 17.25 17.54 -7.21
C ASN A 175 17.05 16.80 -8.55
N ILE A 176 17.87 15.78 -8.85
CA ILE A 176 17.84 15.02 -10.10
C ILE A 176 17.37 13.59 -9.85
N PHE A 177 17.97 12.92 -8.86
CA PHE A 177 17.75 11.49 -8.61
C PHE A 177 16.71 11.20 -7.52
N TYR A 178 15.95 12.20 -7.05
CA TYR A 178 14.83 11.95 -6.14
C TYR A 178 13.83 10.88 -6.60
N PRO A 179 13.56 10.63 -7.91
CA PRO A 179 12.62 9.58 -8.30
C PRO A 179 13.07 8.19 -7.84
N PHE A 180 14.36 7.97 -7.63
CA PHE A 180 14.89 6.71 -7.13
C PHE A 180 14.47 6.40 -5.70
N THR A 181 14.06 7.40 -4.90
CA THR A 181 13.47 7.19 -3.57
C THR A 181 12.30 6.21 -3.61
N TRP A 182 11.56 6.16 -4.71
CA TRP A 182 10.33 5.37 -4.86
C TRP A 182 10.54 4.00 -5.53
N ILE A 183 11.77 3.64 -5.89
CA ILE A 183 12.07 2.37 -6.56
C ILE A 183 13.38 1.69 -6.09
N ALA A 184 14.31 2.41 -5.49
CA ALA A 184 15.61 1.87 -5.11
C ALA A 184 15.52 0.70 -4.12
N LEU A 185 14.55 0.74 -3.19
CA LEU A 185 14.36 -0.32 -2.21
C LEU A 185 13.84 -1.60 -2.87
N VAL A 186 13.08 -1.52 -3.97
CA VAL A 186 12.75 -2.72 -4.78
C VAL A 186 14.03 -3.36 -5.29
N PHE A 187 14.90 -2.56 -5.91
CA PHE A 187 16.14 -3.07 -6.52
C PHE A 187 17.09 -3.68 -5.49
N ILE A 188 17.03 -3.24 -4.23
CA ILE A 188 17.86 -3.76 -3.14
C ILE A 188 17.21 -4.98 -2.46
N LEU A 189 15.95 -4.85 -2.04
CA LEU A 189 15.30 -5.82 -1.17
C LEU A 189 14.73 -7.03 -1.92
N GLU A 190 14.35 -6.85 -3.18
CA GLU A 190 13.85 -7.96 -3.98
C GLU A 190 14.94 -9.05 -4.20
N PRO A 191 16.20 -8.72 -4.56
CA PRO A 191 17.32 -9.66 -4.52
C PRO A 191 17.61 -10.26 -3.15
N ILE A 192 17.55 -9.46 -2.08
CA ILE A 192 17.80 -9.96 -0.72
C ILE A 192 16.75 -10.98 -0.32
N ASN A 193 15.47 -10.70 -0.61
CA ASN A 193 14.38 -11.64 -0.35
C ASN A 193 14.58 -12.94 -1.12
N TYR A 194 14.94 -12.86 -2.40
CA TYR A 194 15.31 -14.04 -3.21
C TYR A 194 16.45 -14.86 -2.60
N TRP A 195 17.58 -14.23 -2.25
CA TRP A 195 18.74 -14.94 -1.70
C TRP A 195 18.52 -15.50 -0.29
N THR A 196 17.60 -14.91 0.48
CA THR A 196 17.28 -15.36 1.85
C THR A 196 16.06 -16.27 1.91
N GLY A 197 15.51 -16.69 0.76
CA GLY A 197 14.36 -17.59 0.69
C GLY A 197 13.05 -16.99 1.22
N ARG A 198 12.95 -15.65 1.23
CA ARG A 198 11.74 -14.92 1.66
C ARG A 198 10.82 -14.68 0.46
N PRO A 199 9.52 -14.45 0.66
CA PRO A 199 8.62 -14.13 -0.45
C PRO A 199 9.05 -12.87 -1.20
N TYR A 200 8.99 -12.93 -2.53
CA TYR A 200 9.39 -11.87 -3.44
C TYR A 200 8.44 -11.87 -4.64
N PHE A 201 8.11 -10.70 -5.22
CA PHE A 201 7.10 -10.62 -6.28
C PHE A 201 7.61 -11.10 -7.65
N LEU A 202 8.93 -11.06 -7.89
CA LEU A 202 9.53 -11.58 -9.13
C LEU A 202 9.41 -13.11 -9.24
N GLU A 203 9.03 -13.82 -8.16
CA GLU A 203 8.88 -15.29 -8.13
C GLU A 203 7.81 -15.77 -9.13
N GLN A 204 6.79 -14.95 -9.36
CA GLN A 204 5.62 -15.29 -10.18
C GLN A 204 5.80 -14.92 -11.67
N LEU A 205 6.77 -14.06 -11.98
CA LEU A 205 6.98 -13.55 -13.34
C LEU A 205 7.57 -14.58 -14.33
N PRO A 206 8.35 -15.60 -13.92
CA PRO A 206 8.72 -16.71 -14.81
C PRO A 206 7.52 -17.49 -15.36
N GLU A 207 6.45 -17.60 -14.58
CA GLU A 207 5.20 -18.24 -15.01
C GLU A 207 4.33 -17.29 -15.87
N GLY A 208 4.63 -16.00 -15.83
CA GLY A 208 3.87 -14.95 -16.48
C GLY A 208 2.70 -14.43 -15.63
N ASP A 209 2.68 -14.71 -14.31
CA ASP A 209 1.64 -14.20 -13.42
C ASP A 209 2.01 -12.81 -12.88
N TRP A 210 1.43 -11.79 -13.51
CA TRP A 210 1.60 -10.37 -13.15
C TRP A 210 0.58 -9.89 -12.13
N ARG A 211 -0.33 -10.74 -11.66
CA ARG A 211 -1.45 -10.31 -10.81
C ARG A 211 -1.00 -9.63 -9.54
N THR A 212 0.10 -10.07 -8.91
CA THR A 212 0.65 -9.45 -7.70
C THR A 212 1.12 -8.02 -7.95
N VAL A 213 1.92 -7.83 -9.01
CA VAL A 213 2.44 -6.52 -9.40
C VAL A 213 1.29 -5.56 -9.75
N ILE A 214 0.34 -6.02 -10.56
CA ILE A 214 -0.79 -5.19 -10.99
C ILE A 214 -1.74 -4.89 -9.82
N SER A 215 -2.02 -5.87 -8.95
CA SER A 215 -2.90 -5.63 -7.79
C SER A 215 -2.30 -4.63 -6.81
N LEU A 216 -0.98 -4.70 -6.55
CA LEU A 216 -0.27 -3.74 -5.72
C LEU A 216 -0.28 -2.35 -6.37
N SER A 217 0.03 -2.28 -7.66
CA SER A 217 0.09 -1.02 -8.41
C SER A 217 -1.26 -0.30 -8.41
N VAL A 218 -2.34 -1.00 -8.76
CA VAL A 218 -3.69 -0.42 -8.77
C VAL A 218 -4.15 -0.12 -7.34
N GLY A 219 -3.79 -0.96 -6.35
CA GLY A 219 -4.10 -0.72 -4.94
C GLY A 219 -3.48 0.57 -4.43
N ALA A 220 -2.20 0.79 -4.69
CA ALA A 220 -1.53 2.02 -4.33
C ALA A 220 -2.05 3.23 -5.10
N LEU A 221 -2.43 3.09 -6.38
CA LEU A 221 -3.06 4.18 -7.13
C LEU A 221 -4.41 4.58 -6.51
N VAL A 222 -5.24 3.61 -6.12
CA VAL A 222 -6.50 3.88 -5.41
C VAL A 222 -6.21 4.56 -4.07
N CYS A 223 -5.30 4.02 -3.25
CA CYS A 223 -4.93 4.64 -1.97
C CYS A 223 -4.38 6.06 -2.18
N SER A 224 -3.56 6.28 -3.20
CA SER A 224 -2.99 7.60 -3.50
C SER A 224 -4.04 8.62 -3.90
N PHE A 225 -5.07 8.22 -4.63
CA PHE A 225 -6.19 9.11 -4.89
C PHE A 225 -6.85 9.57 -3.58
N PHE A 226 -7.09 8.65 -2.64
CA PHE A 226 -7.66 8.98 -1.33
C PHE A 226 -6.70 9.76 -0.42
N TRP A 227 -5.39 9.46 -0.44
CA TRP A 227 -4.37 10.24 0.26
C TRP A 227 -4.42 11.70 -0.18
N GLU A 228 -4.37 11.93 -1.49
CA GLU A 228 -4.37 13.26 -2.06
C GLU A 228 -5.70 14.00 -1.85
N MET A 229 -6.83 13.30 -2.03
CA MET A 229 -8.15 13.85 -1.76
C MET A 229 -8.30 14.27 -0.29
N TRP A 230 -8.05 13.36 0.66
CA TRP A 230 -8.24 13.66 2.08
C TRP A 230 -7.23 14.66 2.62
N ASN A 231 -6.05 14.75 2.03
CA ASN A 231 -5.03 15.75 2.36
C ASN A 231 -5.41 17.18 1.94
N TYR A 232 -6.19 17.35 0.87
CA TYR A 232 -6.40 18.64 0.21
C TYR A 232 -6.91 19.76 1.14
N TYR A 233 -7.90 19.46 1.98
CA TYR A 233 -8.43 20.40 3.00
C TYR A 233 -7.91 20.10 4.42
N SER A 234 -6.84 19.32 4.55
CA SER A 234 -6.28 18.89 5.83
C SER A 234 -5.27 19.91 6.42
N PHE A 235 -4.86 19.71 7.67
CA PHE A 235 -3.93 20.56 8.44
C PHE A 235 -3.51 19.82 9.74
N PRO A 236 -2.23 19.55 9.96
CA PRO A 236 -1.15 19.71 8.99
C PRO A 236 -1.45 18.91 7.71
N LYS A 237 -1.20 19.51 6.55
CA LYS A 237 -1.25 18.85 5.24
C LYS A 237 0.17 18.66 4.75
N TRP A 238 0.41 17.63 3.95
CA TRP A 238 1.67 17.54 3.22
C TRP A 238 1.54 18.22 1.87
N ILE A 239 2.62 18.88 1.43
CA ILE A 239 2.74 19.44 0.09
C ILE A 239 4.03 18.94 -0.57
N TYR A 240 4.04 18.90 -1.90
CA TYR A 240 5.14 18.33 -2.66
C TYR A 240 6.02 19.40 -3.32
N HIS A 241 7.33 19.18 -3.23
CA HIS A 241 8.37 19.91 -3.93
C HIS A 241 9.02 18.98 -4.94
N ILE A 242 8.49 18.99 -6.16
CA ILE A 242 8.92 18.09 -7.24
C ILE A 242 9.62 18.90 -8.33
N PRO A 243 10.98 18.95 -8.34
CA PRO A 243 11.73 19.69 -9.34
C PRO A 243 11.30 19.30 -10.77
N GLY A 244 10.91 20.29 -11.57
CA GLY A 244 10.56 20.10 -12.99
C GLY A 244 9.17 19.49 -13.28
N LEU A 245 8.43 19.02 -12.28
CA LEU A 245 7.12 18.37 -12.47
C LEU A 245 5.95 19.08 -11.78
N GLY A 246 6.11 20.33 -11.32
CA GLY A 246 5.09 21.03 -10.52
C GLY A 246 3.76 21.41 -11.21
N PHE A 247 3.48 20.92 -12.42
CA PHE A 247 2.33 21.28 -13.25
C PHE A 247 1.23 20.19 -13.26
N LEU A 248 0.01 20.54 -13.71
CA LEU A 248 -1.15 19.62 -13.82
C LEU A 248 -1.42 18.82 -12.53
N ARG A 249 -1.67 19.54 -11.43
CA ARG A 249 -1.94 18.91 -10.13
C ARG A 249 -3.36 18.37 -10.06
N ILE A 250 -3.49 17.17 -9.49
CA ILE A 250 -4.74 16.61 -8.99
C ILE A 250 -4.60 16.63 -7.48
N PHE A 251 -5.34 17.52 -6.81
CA PHE A 251 -5.09 17.93 -5.42
C PHE A 251 -3.67 18.51 -5.24
N GLU A 252 -2.84 17.97 -4.33
CA GLU A 252 -1.48 18.48 -4.08
C GLU A 252 -0.43 17.84 -5.01
N MET A 253 -0.69 16.63 -5.51
CA MET A 253 0.25 15.87 -6.34
C MET A 253 0.11 16.21 -7.83
N PRO A 254 1.22 16.50 -8.55
CA PRO A 254 1.24 16.51 -10.01
C PRO A 254 0.82 15.16 -10.61
N ILE A 255 0.14 15.16 -11.76
CA ILE A 255 -0.32 13.92 -12.41
C ILE A 255 0.81 12.91 -12.65
N LEU A 256 2.01 13.38 -13.01
CA LEU A 256 3.19 12.52 -13.20
C LEU A 256 3.71 11.96 -11.88
N GLY A 257 3.48 12.66 -10.77
CA GLY A 257 3.80 12.19 -9.43
C GLY A 257 3.03 10.92 -9.06
N TYR A 258 1.81 10.72 -9.57
CA TYR A 258 1.06 9.48 -9.33
C TYR A 258 1.76 8.23 -9.86
N GLY A 259 2.63 8.38 -10.88
CA GLY A 259 3.45 7.28 -11.39
C GLY A 259 4.42 6.73 -10.33
N GLY A 260 4.81 7.53 -9.34
CA GLY A 260 5.66 7.10 -8.23
C GLY A 260 4.99 6.12 -7.26
N TYR A 261 3.65 6.14 -7.16
CA TYR A 261 2.93 5.20 -6.28
C TYR A 261 2.98 3.76 -6.78
N ILE A 262 3.20 3.55 -8.09
CA ILE A 262 3.30 2.21 -8.70
C ILE A 262 4.52 1.46 -8.15
N PRO A 263 5.78 1.95 -8.31
CA PRO A 263 6.93 1.28 -7.74
C PRO A 263 6.95 1.36 -6.20
N PHE A 264 6.40 2.41 -5.60
CA PHE A 264 6.24 2.51 -4.14
C PHE A 264 5.45 1.31 -3.55
N ALA A 265 4.37 0.87 -4.21
CA ALA A 265 3.62 -0.31 -3.79
C ALA A 265 4.49 -1.58 -3.72
N LEU A 266 5.42 -1.71 -4.66
CA LEU A 266 6.36 -2.82 -4.73
C LEU A 266 7.44 -2.69 -3.64
N GLU A 267 7.87 -1.48 -3.29
CA GLU A 267 8.76 -1.25 -2.15
C GLU A 267 8.10 -1.64 -0.83
N LEU A 268 6.82 -1.29 -0.63
CA LEU A 268 6.05 -1.73 0.54
C LEU A 268 6.01 -3.26 0.63
N TYR A 269 5.82 -3.94 -0.51
CA TYR A 269 5.80 -5.40 -0.56
C TYR A 269 7.16 -6.02 -0.23
N ALA A 270 8.23 -5.53 -0.87
CA ALA A 270 9.59 -6.02 -0.64
C ALA A 270 10.05 -5.78 0.80
N LEU A 271 9.80 -4.59 1.36
CA LEU A 271 10.08 -4.24 2.76
C LEU A 271 9.31 -5.11 3.75
N LYS A 272 7.98 -5.26 3.55
CA LYS A 272 7.15 -6.07 4.43
C LYS A 272 7.67 -7.51 4.46
N ASN A 273 7.98 -8.12 3.32
CA ASN A 273 8.48 -9.50 3.29
C ASN A 273 9.93 -9.62 3.83
N PHE A 274 10.74 -8.57 3.67
CA PHE A 274 12.06 -8.49 4.29
C PHE A 274 11.99 -8.34 5.82
N LEU A 275 10.99 -7.65 6.36
CA LEU A 275 10.82 -7.53 7.82
C LEU A 275 10.08 -8.73 8.40
N TRP A 276 9.13 -9.28 7.65
CA TRP A 276 8.22 -10.32 8.11
C TRP A 276 7.91 -11.35 7.00
N PRO A 277 8.79 -12.37 6.84
CA PRO A 277 8.69 -13.37 5.76
C PRO A 277 7.42 -14.20 5.80
N ASN A 278 6.90 -14.46 6.99
CA ASN A 278 5.72 -15.32 7.21
C ASN A 278 4.42 -14.51 7.32
N GLY A 279 4.44 -13.22 6.93
CA GLY A 279 3.24 -12.39 6.94
C GLY A 279 2.23 -12.75 5.86
N PRO A 280 1.03 -12.15 5.90
CA PRO A 280 -0.06 -12.48 4.99
C PRO A 280 0.35 -12.24 3.54
N ARG A 281 -0.04 -13.15 2.66
CA ARG A 281 0.20 -13.05 1.21
C ARG A 281 -1.03 -12.47 0.53
N LEU A 282 -0.83 -11.92 -0.68
CA LEU A 282 -1.93 -11.57 -1.56
C LEU A 282 -2.49 -12.86 -2.16
N GLU A 283 -3.62 -13.31 -1.62
CA GLU A 283 -4.23 -14.58 -1.95
C GLU A 283 -5.30 -14.38 -3.03
N ALA A 284 -5.36 -15.29 -3.99
CA ALA A 284 -6.56 -15.43 -4.81
C ALA A 284 -7.64 -16.09 -3.94
N ALA A 285 -8.90 -15.72 -4.16
CA ALA A 285 -10.01 -16.53 -3.71
C ALA A 285 -9.80 -17.94 -4.27
N GLU A 286 -9.98 -18.95 -3.42
CA GLU A 286 -10.09 -20.32 -3.90
C GLU A 286 -11.20 -20.32 -4.96
N ALA A 287 -10.81 -20.53 -6.21
CA ALA A 287 -11.75 -20.79 -7.26
C ALA A 287 -12.30 -22.17 -6.93
N ASP A 288 -13.52 -22.22 -6.41
CA ASP A 288 -14.28 -23.45 -6.44
C ASP A 288 -14.39 -23.80 -7.94
N GLU A 289 -13.63 -24.80 -8.36
CA GLU A 289 -13.68 -25.39 -9.71
C GLU A 289 -15.05 -26.06 -9.86
N GLY A 290 -16.07 -25.24 -10.10
CA GLY A 290 -17.45 -25.67 -10.26
C GLY A 290 -18.04 -25.06 -11.53
N LEU A 291 -17.65 -25.61 -12.68
CA LEU A 291 -18.42 -25.61 -13.92
C LEU A 291 -18.57 -27.05 -14.40
#